data_AF-A0A2J6W0Z2-F1
#
_entry.id   AF-A0A2J6W0Z2-F1
#
_cell.length_a   1.000
_cell.length_b   1.000
_cell.length_c   1.000
_cell.angle_alpha   90.00
_cell.angle_beta   90.00
_cell.angle_gamma   90.00
#
_symmetry.space_group_name_H-M   'P 1'
#
loop_
_entity.id
_entity.type
_entity.pdbx_description
1 polymer ?
#
loop_
_entity_poly.entity_id
_entity_poly.type
_entity_poly.pdbx_seq_one_letter_code
_entity_poly.pdbx_strand_id
1 'polypeptide(L)'
;MRVNIYDEVILGAGWAGLLYANMKLTNYNYKIAIIEKETENEKGGLLRSETINRFTFDIGGPHLLFSKDINILTSIIKLLDNNVTKRERNNYVLYNNKLVPYPFENGVYVLDPEARVNFIKGIIEHMMFISENKEWKPRNFLEWITGFFGDYMANEYLIPYNKKIWKKPLENMAADWFLHREGYLFLI
;
A
#
# COMPACT_ATOMS: atom_id res chain seq x y z
N MET A 1 18.74 -18.30 -40.91
CA MET A 1 18.05 -17.62 -39.80
C MET A 1 18.01 -18.60 -38.63
N ARG A 2 18.63 -18.30 -37.47
CA ARG A 2 18.45 -19.12 -36.27
C ARG A 2 17.17 -18.65 -35.58
N VAL A 3 16.18 -19.53 -35.49
CA VAL A 3 14.96 -19.29 -34.71
C VAL A 3 15.31 -19.59 -33.26
N ASN A 4 15.29 -18.58 -32.41
CA ASN A 4 15.37 -18.81 -30.96
C ASN A 4 14.00 -19.32 -30.50
N ILE A 5 13.98 -20.56 -30.02
CA ILE A 5 12.77 -21.19 -29.47
C ILE A 5 12.76 -20.93 -27.97
N TYR A 6 11.69 -20.30 -27.50
CA TYR A 6 11.40 -20.03 -26.09
C TYR A 6 10.10 -20.74 -25.72
N ASP A 7 10.03 -21.24 -24.49
CA ASP A 7 8.84 -21.91 -23.94
C ASP A 7 7.79 -20.87 -23.50
N GLU A 8 8.25 -19.75 -22.95
CA GLU A 8 7.39 -18.65 -22.48
C GLU A 8 8.01 -17.29 -22.83
N VAL A 9 7.15 -16.30 -23.05
CA VAL A 9 7.52 -14.90 -23.29
C VAL A 9 6.85 -14.01 -22.25
N ILE A 10 7.63 -13.19 -21.56
CA ILE A 10 7.18 -12.24 -20.55
C ILE A 10 7.33 -10.83 -21.10
N LEU A 11 6.26 -10.04 -21.00
CA LEU A 11 6.29 -8.62 -21.34
C LEU A 11 6.51 -7.79 -20.06
N GLY A 12 7.66 -7.13 -19.98
CA GLY A 12 8.09 -6.29 -18.86
C GLY A 12 9.07 -7.00 -17.92
N ALA A 13 10.21 -6.36 -17.68
CA ALA A 13 11.21 -6.71 -16.67
C ALA A 13 10.98 -5.90 -15.37
N GLY A 14 9.72 -5.69 -14.99
CA GLY A 14 9.34 -5.24 -13.66
C GLY A 14 9.35 -6.37 -12.65
N TRP A 15 9.09 -6.04 -11.38
CA TRP A 15 9.09 -7.00 -10.27
C TRP A 15 8.28 -8.28 -10.53
N ALA A 16 7.05 -8.14 -11.04
CA ALA A 16 6.18 -9.28 -11.33
C ALA A 16 6.78 -10.22 -12.39
N GLY A 17 7.28 -9.66 -13.49
CA GLY A 17 7.89 -10.45 -14.58
C GLY A 17 9.18 -11.13 -14.14
N LEU A 18 10.06 -10.41 -13.43
CA LEU A 18 11.33 -10.94 -12.96
C LEU A 18 11.16 -12.03 -11.89
N LEU A 19 10.24 -11.85 -10.94
CA LEU A 19 9.96 -12.89 -9.94
C LEU A 19 9.37 -14.15 -10.57
N TYR A 20 8.43 -13.99 -11.51
CA TYR A 20 7.86 -15.13 -12.22
C TYR A 20 8.92 -15.88 -13.02
N ALA A 21 9.78 -15.16 -13.74
CA ALA A 21 10.90 -15.76 -14.46
C ALA A 21 11.84 -16.52 -13.52
N ASN A 22 12.22 -15.91 -12.39
CA ASN A 22 13.08 -16.53 -11.38
C ASN A 22 12.47 -17.82 -10.81
N MET A 23 11.16 -17.80 -10.51
CA MET A 23 10.43 -18.98 -10.03
C MET A 23 10.43 -20.13 -11.05
N LYS A 24 10.28 -19.82 -12.34
CA LYS A 24 10.28 -20.83 -13.41
C LYS A 24 11.66 -21.40 -13.67
N LEU A 25 12.70 -20.57 -13.70
CA LEU A 25 14.09 -20.99 -13.90
C LEU A 25 14.63 -21.84 -12.75
N THR A 26 14.17 -21.59 -11.51
CA THR A 26 14.62 -22.33 -10.33
C THR A 26 13.99 -23.73 -10.25
N ASN A 27 12.75 -23.88 -10.73
CA ASN A 27 11.97 -25.12 -10.58
C ASN A 27 11.95 -26.00 -11.83
N TYR A 28 12.28 -25.43 -13.00
CA TYR A 28 12.16 -26.10 -14.28
C TYR A 28 13.19 -25.59 -15.30
N ASN A 29 13.56 -26.42 -16.27
CA ASN A 29 14.50 -26.05 -17.34
C ASN A 29 13.78 -25.32 -18.50
N TYR A 30 13.17 -24.16 -18.21
CA TYR A 30 12.46 -23.34 -19.21
C TYR A 30 13.40 -22.36 -19.91
N LYS A 31 13.20 -22.17 -21.21
CA LYS A 31 13.77 -21.05 -21.98
C LYS A 31 12.77 -19.90 -22.00
N ILE A 32 13.07 -18.84 -21.26
CA ILE A 32 12.20 -17.68 -21.14
C ILE A 32 12.79 -16.51 -21.90
N ALA A 33 11.97 -15.81 -22.69
CA ALA A 33 12.29 -14.50 -23.22
C ALA A 33 11.59 -13.42 -22.40
N ILE A 34 12.31 -12.36 -22.01
CA ILE A 34 11.73 -11.17 -21.38
C ILE A 34 11.89 -10.02 -22.35
N ILE A 35 10.78 -9.35 -22.67
CA ILE A 35 10.74 -8.18 -23.52
C ILE A 35 10.52 -6.97 -22.63
N GLU A 36 11.53 -6.13 -22.48
CA GLU A 36 11.48 -4.87 -21.74
C GLU A 36 11.72 -3.71 -22.71
N LYS A 37 10.96 -2.64 -22.54
CA LYS A 37 11.12 -1.40 -23.30
C LYS A 37 12.29 -0.58 -22.77
N GLU A 38 12.43 -0.52 -21.44
CA GLU A 38 13.50 0.21 -20.76
C GLU A 38 14.87 -0.47 -20.98
N THR A 39 15.95 0.29 -20.82
CA THR A 39 17.31 -0.25 -20.99
C THR A 39 17.69 -1.20 -19.86
N GLU A 40 18.76 -1.97 -20.05
CA GLU A 40 19.27 -2.92 -19.04
C GLU A 40 19.56 -2.25 -17.69
N ASN A 41 19.96 -0.98 -17.69
CA ASN A 41 20.24 -0.19 -16.49
C ASN A 41 18.99 0.47 -15.88
N GLU A 42 17.84 0.38 -16.55
CA GLU A 42 16.60 1.09 -16.19
C GLU A 42 15.42 0.14 -15.92
N LYS A 43 15.62 -1.16 -16.09
CA LYS A 43 14.63 -2.20 -15.76
C LYS A 43 14.30 -2.23 -14.26
N GLY A 44 13.17 -2.86 -13.93
CA GLY A 44 12.61 -2.90 -12.57
C GLY A 44 11.24 -2.24 -12.46
N GLY A 45 10.80 -1.52 -13.49
CA GLY A 45 9.49 -0.87 -13.54
C GLY A 45 9.34 0.17 -12.43
N LEU A 46 8.21 0.13 -11.71
CA LEU A 46 7.93 1.05 -10.61
C LEU A 46 8.86 0.87 -9.39
N LEU A 47 9.51 -0.29 -9.24
CA LEU A 47 10.44 -0.56 -8.13
C LEU A 47 11.88 -0.09 -8.41
N ARG A 48 12.13 0.63 -9.52
CA ARG A 48 13.47 1.16 -9.82
C ARG A 48 13.78 2.39 -8.99
N SER A 49 15.06 2.63 -8.76
CA SER A 49 15.58 3.85 -8.14
C SER A 49 16.47 4.63 -9.10
N GLU A 50 16.55 5.94 -8.93
CA GLU A 50 17.41 6.85 -9.67
C GLU A 50 18.28 7.66 -8.71
N THR A 51 19.53 7.91 -9.08
CA THR A 51 20.43 8.74 -8.28
C THR A 51 20.57 10.12 -8.92
N ILE A 52 20.11 11.16 -8.21
CA ILE A 52 20.18 12.56 -8.63
C ILE A 52 21.00 13.32 -7.58
N ASN A 53 22.07 13.99 -7.98
CA ASN A 53 22.93 14.78 -7.10
C ASN A 53 23.40 14.02 -5.83
N ARG A 54 23.77 12.73 -5.97
CA ARG A 54 24.17 11.80 -4.88
C ARG A 54 23.06 11.35 -3.95
N PHE A 55 21.80 11.72 -4.21
CA PHE A 55 20.64 11.22 -3.50
C PHE A 55 19.92 10.17 -4.34
N THR A 56 19.49 9.08 -3.73
CA THR A 56 18.76 8.00 -4.39
C THR A 56 17.27 8.14 -4.11
N PHE A 57 16.47 8.09 -5.17
CA PHE A 57 15.02 8.22 -5.13
C PHE A 57 14.36 7.03 -5.80
N ASP A 58 13.29 6.51 -5.21
CA ASP A 58 12.46 5.50 -5.84
C ASP A 58 11.44 6.13 -6.78
N ILE A 59 11.33 5.61 -8.01
CA ILE A 59 10.50 6.21 -9.06
C ILE A 59 9.00 5.95 -8.80
N GLY A 60 8.64 4.79 -8.26
CA GLY A 60 7.27 4.44 -7.90
C GLY A 60 6.77 5.05 -6.57
N GLY A 61 7.59 5.87 -5.91
CA GLY A 61 7.39 6.25 -4.51
C GLY A 61 8.14 5.32 -3.55
N PRO A 62 8.06 5.57 -2.24
CA PRO A 62 8.83 4.78 -1.27
C PRO A 62 8.40 3.31 -1.26
N HIS A 63 9.36 2.39 -1.34
CA HIS A 63 9.10 0.96 -1.24
C HIS A 63 9.57 0.39 0.09
N LEU A 64 8.65 -0.26 0.80
CA LEU A 64 8.96 -1.05 1.99
C LEU A 64 8.63 -2.51 1.70
N LEU A 65 9.60 -3.40 1.90
CA LEU A 65 9.39 -4.83 1.71
C LEU A 65 8.82 -5.45 2.99
N PHE A 66 7.57 -5.92 2.92
CA PHE A 66 6.91 -6.68 3.99
C PHE A 66 5.96 -7.72 3.39
N SER A 67 5.73 -8.81 4.11
CA SER A 67 4.76 -9.84 3.72
C SER A 67 4.22 -10.53 4.96
N LYS A 68 2.94 -10.94 4.94
CA LYS A 68 2.37 -11.84 5.94
C LYS A 68 2.89 -13.28 5.78
N ASP A 69 3.26 -13.64 4.54
CA ASP A 69 3.91 -14.92 4.25
C ASP A 69 5.42 -14.80 4.44
N ILE A 70 5.91 -15.43 5.52
CA ILE A 70 7.32 -15.42 5.90
C ILE A 70 8.20 -16.18 4.90
N ASN A 71 7.68 -17.19 4.22
CA ASN A 71 8.43 -17.98 3.24
C ASN A 71 8.69 -17.14 1.99
N ILE A 72 7.68 -16.40 1.53
CA ILE A 72 7.84 -15.44 0.42
C ILE A 72 8.83 -14.35 0.81
N LEU A 73 8.68 -13.74 1.99
CA LEU A 73 9.59 -12.68 2.45
C LEU A 73 11.04 -13.18 2.52
N THR A 74 11.26 -14.34 3.13
CA THR A 74 12.59 -14.93 3.26
C THR A 74 13.20 -15.24 1.89
N SER A 75 12.39 -15.74 0.94
CA SER A 75 12.85 -16.03 -0.42
C SER A 75 13.27 -14.76 -1.17
N ILE A 76 12.53 -13.66 -1.00
CA ILE A 76 12.89 -12.37 -1.58
C ILE A 76 14.15 -11.81 -0.92
N ILE A 77 14.26 -11.86 0.41
CA ILE A 77 15.43 -11.37 1.15
C ILE A 77 16.70 -12.11 0.70
N LYS A 78 16.62 -13.41 0.42
CA LYS A 78 17.77 -14.18 -0.11
C LYS A 78 18.28 -13.65 -1.45
N LEU A 79 17.44 -13.05 -2.29
CA LEU A 79 17.86 -12.44 -3.56
C LEU A 79 18.68 -11.16 -3.33
N LEU A 80 18.48 -10.48 -2.21
CA LEU A 80 19.16 -9.25 -1.85
C LEU A 80 20.50 -9.50 -1.14
N ASP A 81 20.71 -10.72 -0.63
CA ASP A 81 21.87 -11.10 0.17
C ASP A 81 22.14 -10.09 1.31
N ASN A 82 23.29 -9.42 1.32
CA ASN A 82 23.64 -8.42 2.33
C ASN A 82 23.05 -7.03 2.05
N ASN A 83 22.39 -6.81 0.91
CA ASN A 83 21.78 -5.53 0.52
C ASN A 83 20.36 -5.38 1.07
N VAL A 84 20.19 -5.60 2.38
CA VAL A 84 18.91 -5.51 3.07
C VAL A 84 19.11 -4.93 4.46
N THR A 85 18.18 -4.09 4.90
CA THR A 85 18.19 -3.56 6.27
C THR A 85 16.80 -3.63 6.85
N LYS A 86 16.67 -4.24 8.02
CA LYS A 86 15.43 -4.26 8.79
C LYS A 86 15.26 -2.94 9.55
N ARG A 87 14.06 -2.38 9.49
CA ARG A 87 13.67 -1.17 10.23
C ARG A 87 12.36 -1.40 10.96
N GLU A 88 12.18 -0.72 12.08
CA GLU A 88 10.89 -0.61 12.75
C GLU A 88 10.09 0.53 12.09
N ARG A 89 8.81 0.27 11.82
CA ARG A 89 7.94 1.25 11.16
C ARG A 89 7.55 2.32 12.16
N ASN A 90 7.93 3.56 11.89
CA ASN A 90 7.67 4.71 12.76
C ASN A 90 6.98 5.84 11.97
N ASN A 91 5.68 5.64 11.69
CA ASN A 91 4.92 6.50 10.80
C ASN A 91 3.98 7.41 11.59
N TYR A 92 3.85 8.67 11.16
CA TYR A 92 3.02 9.69 11.80
C TYR A 92 2.20 10.46 10.79
N VAL A 93 1.06 10.97 11.25
CA VAL A 93 0.26 11.98 10.56
C VAL A 93 0.50 13.32 11.23
N LEU A 94 0.89 14.32 10.45
CA LEU A 94 0.95 15.70 10.93
C LEU A 94 -0.46 16.30 10.89
N TYR A 95 -1.05 16.53 12.06
CA TYR A 95 -2.39 17.12 12.21
C TYR A 95 -2.35 18.20 13.29
N ASN A 96 -2.80 19.42 12.96
CA ASN A 96 -2.79 20.58 13.85
C ASN A 96 -1.45 20.76 14.61
N ASN A 97 -0.33 20.73 13.87
CA ASN A 97 1.04 20.83 14.38
C ASN A 97 1.45 19.74 15.40
N LYS A 98 0.69 18.65 15.49
CA LYS A 98 1.00 17.48 16.31
C LYS A 98 1.29 16.27 15.43
N LEU A 99 2.28 15.47 15.82
CA LEU A 99 2.58 14.19 15.20
C LEU A 99 1.71 13.11 15.86
N VAL A 100 0.67 12.70 15.16
CA VAL A 100 -0.26 11.65 15.59
C VAL A 100 0.29 10.30 15.11
N PRO A 101 0.58 9.33 16.00
CA PRO A 101 1.06 8.01 15.59
C PRO A 101 0.08 7.33 14.64
N TYR A 102 0.62 6.63 13.65
CA TYR A 102 -0.20 5.80 12.77
C TYR A 102 -0.51 4.44 13.41
N PRO A 103 -1.74 3.91 13.29
CA PRO A 103 -2.94 4.49 12.65
C PRO A 103 -3.53 5.67 13.43
N PHE A 104 -4.06 6.66 12.70
CA PHE A 104 -4.49 7.94 13.27
C PHE A 104 -5.52 7.78 14.39
N GLU A 105 -6.50 6.90 14.19
CA GLU A 105 -7.56 6.56 15.14
C GLU A 105 -7.01 6.04 16.48
N ASN A 106 -5.90 5.31 16.45
CA ASN A 106 -5.20 4.83 17.65
C ASN A 106 -4.29 5.91 18.26
N GLY A 107 -3.89 6.90 17.47
CA GLY A 107 -3.00 7.99 17.87
C GLY A 107 -3.71 9.20 18.49
N VAL A 108 -5.04 9.28 18.45
CA VAL A 108 -5.78 10.49 18.85
C VAL A 108 -5.50 10.96 20.28
N TYR A 109 -4.99 10.10 21.17
CA TYR A 109 -4.67 10.44 22.55
C TYR A 109 -3.70 11.63 22.72
N VAL A 110 -2.87 11.92 21.70
CA VAL A 110 -1.94 13.05 21.70
C VAL A 110 -2.61 14.41 21.42
N LEU A 111 -3.86 14.40 20.96
CA LEU A 111 -4.61 15.60 20.61
C LEU A 111 -5.22 16.28 21.85
N ASP A 112 -5.70 17.50 21.67
CA ASP A 112 -6.35 18.24 22.76
C ASP A 112 -7.65 17.56 23.21
N PRO A 113 -8.05 17.70 24.49
CA PRO A 113 -9.21 17.01 25.05
C PRO A 113 -10.49 17.08 24.19
N GLU A 114 -10.80 18.26 23.66
CA GLU A 114 -11.97 18.48 22.81
C GLU A 114 -11.90 17.70 21.50
N ALA A 115 -10.76 17.78 20.78
CA ALA A 115 -10.55 17.04 19.55
C ALA A 115 -10.67 15.52 19.77
N ARG A 116 -10.09 15.01 20.87
CA ARG A 116 -10.21 13.59 21.24
C ARG A 116 -11.66 13.16 21.40
N VAL A 117 -12.45 13.95 22.12
CA VAL A 117 -13.88 13.67 22.33
C VAL A 117 -14.61 13.65 20.99
N ASN A 118 -14.37 14.64 20.12
CA ASN A 118 -15.04 14.70 18.81
C ASN A 118 -14.72 13.50 17.92
N PHE A 119 -13.44 13.10 17.84
CA PHE A 119 -13.04 11.93 17.06
C PHE A 119 -13.66 10.63 17.61
N ILE A 120 -13.56 10.40 18.92
CA ILE A 120 -14.05 9.16 19.54
C ILE A 120 -15.58 9.08 19.50
N LYS A 121 -16.26 10.20 19.77
CA LYS A 121 -17.73 10.26 19.77
C LYS A 121 -18.29 9.84 18.40
N GLY A 122 -17.74 10.38 17.30
CA GLY A 122 -18.20 10.04 15.95
C GLY A 122 -18.04 8.56 15.63
N ILE A 123 -16.92 7.94 16.05
CA ILE A 123 -16.70 6.51 15.87
C ILE A 123 -17.73 5.70 16.66
N ILE A 124 -17.96 6.03 17.94
CA ILE A 124 -18.91 5.32 18.81
C ILE A 124 -20.34 5.40 18.26
N GLU A 125 -20.80 6.60 17.87
CA GLU A 125 -22.14 6.81 17.32
C GLU A 125 -22.38 5.95 16.07
N HIS A 126 -21.37 5.85 15.19
CA HIS A 126 -21.44 5.01 14.01
C HIS A 126 -21.35 3.51 14.32
N MET A 127 -20.54 3.10 15.30
CA MET A 127 -20.52 1.71 15.76
C MET A 127 -21.89 1.28 16.31
N MET A 128 -22.56 2.15 17.06
CA MET A 128 -23.93 1.90 17.55
C MET A 128 -24.91 1.76 16.37
N PHE A 129 -24.86 2.68 15.40
CA PHE A 129 -25.67 2.61 14.19
C PHE A 129 -25.48 1.28 13.44
N ILE A 130 -24.24 0.86 13.18
CA ILE A 130 -23.95 -0.41 12.50
C ILE A 130 -24.45 -1.61 13.31
N SER A 131 -24.33 -1.56 14.64
CA SER A 131 -24.79 -2.66 15.51
C SER A 131 -26.30 -2.91 15.42
N GLU A 132 -27.08 -1.84 15.21
CA GLU A 132 -28.53 -1.88 15.00
C GLU A 132 -28.91 -2.19 13.53
N ASN A 133 -28.00 -1.92 12.58
CA ASN A 133 -28.24 -2.03 11.14
C ASN A 133 -27.26 -3.02 10.49
N LYS A 134 -27.32 -4.30 10.89
CA LYS A 134 -26.35 -5.34 10.44
C LYS A 134 -26.28 -5.59 8.93
N GLU A 135 -27.34 -5.26 8.19
CA GLU A 135 -27.39 -5.38 6.73
C GLU A 135 -26.77 -4.18 6.01
N TRP A 136 -26.43 -3.12 6.72
CA TRP A 136 -25.80 -1.95 6.14
C TRP A 136 -24.43 -2.31 5.55
N LYS A 137 -24.22 -1.91 4.30
CA LYS A 137 -22.95 -2.06 3.59
C LYS A 137 -22.67 -0.78 2.80
N PRO A 138 -21.44 -0.26 2.82
CA PRO A 138 -21.09 0.92 2.05
C PRO A 138 -21.06 0.61 0.56
N ARG A 139 -21.64 1.49 -0.26
CA ARG A 139 -21.69 1.32 -1.73
C ARG A 139 -20.41 1.79 -2.41
N ASN A 140 -19.68 2.69 -1.78
CA ASN A 140 -18.46 3.31 -2.28
C ASN A 140 -17.52 3.65 -1.13
N PHE A 141 -16.31 4.07 -1.46
CA PHE A 141 -15.28 4.35 -0.47
C PHE A 141 -15.63 5.53 0.46
N LEU A 142 -16.34 6.54 -0.05
CA LEU A 142 -16.80 7.65 0.79
C LEU A 142 -17.74 7.16 1.91
N GLU A 143 -18.74 6.35 1.56
CA GLU A 143 -19.67 5.76 2.53
C GLU A 143 -18.98 4.80 3.50
N TRP A 144 -17.92 4.11 3.05
CA TRP A 144 -17.12 3.29 3.95
C TRP A 144 -16.40 4.16 4.98
N ILE A 145 -15.75 5.24 4.55
CA ILE A 145 -15.06 6.17 5.46
C ILE A 145 -16.02 6.76 6.48
N THR A 146 -17.11 7.38 6.03
CA THR A 146 -18.07 8.06 6.93
C THR A 146 -18.83 7.04 7.79
N GLY A 147 -19.20 5.90 7.22
CA GLY A 147 -19.96 4.88 7.92
C GLY A 147 -19.20 4.18 9.05
N PHE A 148 -17.88 3.99 8.93
CA PHE A 148 -17.08 3.32 9.96
C PHE A 148 -16.39 4.28 10.94
N PHE A 149 -15.94 5.45 10.46
CA PHE A 149 -15.15 6.38 11.28
C PHE A 149 -15.94 7.60 11.77
N GLY A 150 -17.16 7.77 11.26
CA GLY A 150 -18.00 8.92 11.51
C GLY A 150 -17.54 10.20 10.82
N ASP A 151 -18.47 11.16 10.73
CA ASP A 151 -18.29 12.38 9.95
C ASP A 151 -17.09 13.22 10.41
N TYR A 152 -16.82 13.28 11.71
CA TYR A 152 -15.72 14.09 12.22
C TYR A 152 -14.35 13.56 11.76
N MET A 153 -14.08 12.25 11.93
CA MET A 153 -12.82 11.66 11.43
C MET A 153 -12.75 11.66 9.90
N ALA A 154 -13.87 11.41 9.24
CA ALA A 154 -13.97 11.46 7.80
C ALA A 154 -13.52 12.83 7.26
N ASN A 155 -14.08 13.91 7.79
CA ASN A 155 -13.84 15.27 7.28
C ASN A 155 -12.46 15.81 7.66
N GLU A 156 -11.99 15.57 8.89
CA GLU A 156 -10.73 16.13 9.38
C GLU A 156 -9.49 15.42 8.81
N TYR A 157 -9.60 14.12 8.49
CA TYR A 157 -8.45 13.32 8.10
C TYR A 157 -8.71 12.44 6.86
N LEU A 158 -9.65 11.51 6.93
CA LEU A 158 -9.69 10.41 5.95
C LEU A 158 -10.09 10.86 4.54
N ILE A 159 -11.07 11.74 4.41
CA ILE A 159 -11.49 12.29 3.10
C ILE A 159 -10.39 13.16 2.47
N PRO A 160 -9.85 14.21 3.13
CA PRO A 160 -8.82 15.05 2.52
C PRO A 160 -7.55 14.24 2.20
N TYR A 161 -7.17 13.31 3.08
CA TYR A 161 -6.04 12.41 2.85
C TYR A 161 -6.24 11.55 1.59
N ASN A 162 -7.36 10.85 1.49
CA ASN A 162 -7.62 9.96 0.36
C ASN A 162 -7.81 10.72 -0.96
N LYS A 163 -8.43 11.91 -0.94
CA LYS A 163 -8.49 12.77 -2.14
C LYS A 163 -7.10 13.17 -2.62
N LYS A 164 -6.17 13.48 -1.70
CA LYS A 164 -4.78 13.82 -2.03
C LYS A 164 -4.04 12.64 -2.66
N ILE A 165 -4.20 11.43 -2.12
CA ILE A 165 -3.51 10.24 -2.63
C ILE A 165 -4.10 9.76 -3.96
N TRP A 166 -5.42 9.55 -4.01
CA TRP A 166 -6.07 8.90 -5.13
C TRP A 166 -6.35 9.84 -6.30
N LYS A 167 -6.45 11.16 -6.05
CA LYS A 167 -6.81 12.17 -7.06
C LYS A 167 -8.09 11.80 -7.83
N LYS A 168 -9.04 11.16 -7.14
CA LYS A 168 -10.33 10.71 -7.66
C LYS A 168 -11.44 11.00 -6.66
N PRO A 169 -12.69 11.22 -7.13
CA PRO A 169 -13.86 11.27 -6.25
C PRO A 169 -14.03 9.94 -5.52
N LEU A 170 -14.22 9.98 -4.20
CA LEU A 170 -14.26 8.79 -3.34
C LEU A 170 -15.58 8.01 -3.53
N GLU A 171 -16.63 8.70 -3.93
CA GLU A 171 -17.92 8.15 -4.34
C GLU A 171 -17.83 7.26 -5.60
N ASN A 172 -16.76 7.42 -6.40
CA ASN A 172 -16.51 6.63 -7.62
C ASN A 172 -15.54 5.47 -7.38
N MET A 173 -15.16 5.21 -6.12
CA MET A 173 -14.26 4.13 -5.75
C MET A 173 -15.05 3.04 -5.04
N ALA A 174 -14.82 1.78 -5.41
CA ALA A 174 -15.44 0.63 -4.75
C ALA A 174 -15.06 0.58 -3.26
N ALA A 175 -15.89 -0.05 -2.42
CA ALA A 175 -15.63 -0.19 -0.98
C ALA A 175 -15.00 -1.56 -0.60
N ASP A 176 -15.09 -2.54 -1.48
CA ASP A 176 -14.81 -3.96 -1.23
C ASP A 176 -13.33 -4.31 -1.03
N TRP A 177 -12.43 -3.55 -1.67
CA TRP A 177 -10.98 -3.74 -1.55
C TRP A 177 -10.40 -3.35 -0.19
N PHE A 178 -11.21 -2.74 0.69
CA PHE A 178 -10.90 -2.53 2.11
C PHE A 178 -11.54 -3.55 3.05
N LEU A 179 -12.70 -4.12 2.69
CA LEU A 179 -13.45 -5.04 3.56
C LEU A 179 -12.72 -6.36 3.83
N HIS A 180 -11.78 -6.75 2.95
CA HIS A 180 -11.01 -8.00 3.06
C HIS A 180 -9.59 -7.78 3.63
N ARG A 181 -9.26 -6.57 4.07
CA ARG A 181 -7.94 -6.26 4.63
C ARG A 181 -7.97 -6.35 6.15
N GLU A 182 -7.62 -7.52 6.69
CA GLU A 182 -7.27 -7.64 8.10
C GLU A 182 -5.95 -6.89 8.34
N GLY A 183 -6.06 -5.76 9.03
CA GLY A 183 -4.95 -4.86 9.30
C GLY A 183 -5.27 -3.50 8.72
N TYR A 184 -5.43 -2.55 9.64
CA TYR A 184 -5.43 -1.09 9.53
C TYR A 184 -5.26 -0.53 8.12
N LEU A 185 -6.05 0.50 7.79
CA LEU A 185 -5.87 1.35 6.61
C LEU A 185 -4.38 1.38 6.23
N PHE A 186 -4.04 1.21 4.96
CA PHE A 186 -2.68 1.47 4.51
C PHE A 186 -2.72 2.66 3.58
N LEU A 187 -1.93 3.66 3.95
CA LEU A 187 -0.97 4.35 3.09
C LEU A 187 0.00 5.08 4.04
N ILE A 188 1.01 4.37 4.58
CA ILE A 188 2.38 4.85 4.85
C ILE A 188 3.29 3.62 4.91
#